data_AF-A0AAJ6U4H8-F1
#
_entry.id   AF-A0AAJ6U4H8-F1
#
_cell.length_a   1.000
_cell.length_b   1.000
_cell.length_c   1.000
_cell.angle_alpha   90.00
_cell.angle_beta   90.00
_cell.angle_gamma   90.00
#
_symmetry.space_group_name_H-M   'P 1'
#
loop_
_entity.id
_entity.type
_entity.pdbx_description
1 polymer ?
#
loop_
_entity_poly.entity_id
_entity_poly.type
_entity_poly.pdbx_seq_one_letter_code
_entity_poly.pdbx_strand_id
1 'polypeptide(L)'
;MECVVQGIIETQHVEALEILLQGLCGVHKEHLRVHELYLKSGPNLGHVTSEVRLLCNLEHPEPWTVKHVGGALRGAGAEQISVLVRNMVESKASKNVLRLFYALGYKLDHELLRVGSAFHFKRGAWITVTVSSINKMLKLHAIDDTVPVTLGIQVVEVTAPATSENYSEVAAAVSSFCEYLAPLLHLSKPGVSTGVVPTAAAAAASLMSDGGGTTL
;
A
#
# COMPACT_ATOMS: atom_id res chain seq x y z
N MET A 1 -3.50 1.56 -15.07
CA MET A 1 -2.18 1.96 -14.50
C MET A 1 -2.39 2.35 -13.04
N GLU A 2 -1.32 2.40 -12.26
CA GLU A 2 -1.35 3.00 -10.92
C GLU A 2 -0.08 3.82 -10.67
N CYS A 3 -0.24 4.85 -9.86
CA CYS A 3 0.82 5.67 -9.28
C CYS A 3 1.05 5.19 -7.84
N VAL A 4 2.30 4.89 -7.47
CA VAL A 4 2.65 4.34 -6.15
C VAL A 4 3.90 4.99 -5.58
N VAL A 5 3.84 5.36 -4.30
CA VAL A 5 5.03 5.62 -3.47
C VAL A 5 4.91 4.88 -2.15
N GLN A 6 6.06 4.61 -1.53
CA GLN A 6 6.16 3.90 -0.27
C GLN A 6 7.17 4.58 0.65
N GLY A 7 6.99 4.40 1.94
CA GLY A 7 7.88 4.86 2.98
C GLY A 7 7.69 4.03 4.24
N ILE A 8 8.44 4.39 5.27
CA ILE A 8 8.33 3.79 6.59
C ILE A 8 8.09 4.88 7.63
N ILE A 9 7.41 4.51 8.70
CA ILE A 9 7.23 5.35 9.88
C ILE A 9 7.44 4.49 11.13
N GLU A 10 8.05 5.06 12.16
CA GLU A 10 8.17 4.38 13.44
C GLU A 10 6.78 4.25 14.10
N THR A 11 6.56 3.12 14.79
CA THR A 11 5.24 2.80 15.37
C THR A 11 4.77 3.87 16.35
N GLN A 12 5.70 4.49 17.08
CA GLN A 12 5.42 5.59 18.02
C GLN A 12 4.90 6.87 17.34
N HIS A 13 5.07 7.03 16.03
CA HIS A 13 4.65 8.21 15.28
C HIS A 13 3.42 7.96 14.40
N VAL A 14 2.86 6.74 14.42
CA VAL A 14 1.69 6.37 13.61
C VAL A 14 0.46 7.20 14.00
N GLU A 15 0.22 7.43 15.28
CA GLU A 15 -0.93 8.22 15.74
C GLU A 15 -0.89 9.66 15.21
N ALA A 16 0.29 10.30 15.26
CA ALA A 16 0.49 11.62 14.68
C ALA A 16 0.23 11.66 13.17
N LEU A 17 0.65 10.61 12.44
CA LEU A 17 0.34 10.48 11.02
C LEU A 17 -1.17 10.31 10.77
N GLU A 18 -1.86 9.53 11.59
CA GLU A 18 -3.32 9.35 11.47
C GLU A 18 -4.08 10.65 11.72
N ILE A 19 -3.68 11.45 12.73
CA ILE A 19 -4.24 12.79 12.98
C ILE A 19 -4.01 13.72 11.79
N LEU A 20 -2.79 13.74 11.25
CA LEU A 20 -2.46 14.55 10.07
C LEU A 20 -3.30 14.12 8.86
N LEU A 21 -3.41 12.82 8.59
CA LEU A 21 -4.22 12.30 7.49
C LEU A 21 -5.70 12.64 7.65
N GLN A 22 -6.25 12.52 8.87
CA GLN A 22 -7.62 12.89 9.14
C GLN A 22 -7.86 14.40 8.94
N GLY A 23 -6.93 15.25 9.39
CA GLY A 23 -7.00 16.70 9.18
C GLY A 23 -6.88 17.12 7.71
N LEU A 24 -6.01 16.46 6.95
CA LEU A 24 -5.79 16.76 5.52
C LEU A 24 -6.91 16.25 4.62
N CYS A 25 -7.46 15.07 4.93
CA CYS A 25 -8.35 14.35 4.04
C CYS A 25 -9.82 14.49 4.44
N GLY A 26 -10.11 14.78 5.72
CA GLY A 26 -11.48 14.86 6.25
C GLY A 26 -12.24 13.54 6.20
N VAL A 27 -11.55 12.41 5.99
CA VAL A 27 -12.14 11.07 5.89
C VAL A 27 -11.83 10.25 7.12
N HIS A 28 -12.69 9.27 7.38
CA HIS A 28 -12.52 8.35 8.50
C HIS A 28 -11.46 7.29 8.17
N LYS A 29 -10.77 6.88 9.23
CA LYS A 29 -9.86 5.74 9.23
C LYS A 29 -10.66 4.46 9.07
N GLU A 30 -10.30 3.64 8.07
CA GLU A 30 -10.83 2.30 7.89
C GLU A 30 -9.84 1.25 8.40
N HIS A 31 -10.33 0.22 9.08
CA HIS A 31 -9.47 -0.88 9.50
C HIS A 31 -9.07 -1.71 8.29
N LEU A 32 -7.77 -2.02 8.20
CA LEU A 32 -7.20 -2.81 7.13
C LEU A 32 -6.71 -4.13 7.72
N ARG A 33 -7.33 -5.25 7.31
CA ARG A 33 -6.84 -6.60 7.60
C ARG A 33 -6.95 -7.44 6.34
N VAL A 34 -5.84 -7.63 5.62
CA VAL A 34 -5.83 -8.27 4.29
C VAL A 34 -4.88 -9.45 4.26
N HIS A 35 -5.41 -10.63 3.92
CA HIS A 35 -4.61 -11.81 3.61
C HIS A 35 -4.19 -11.76 2.14
N GLU A 36 -2.88 -11.71 1.90
CA GLU A 36 -2.31 -11.62 0.56
C GLU A 36 -1.60 -12.94 0.19
N LEU A 37 -2.03 -13.57 -0.90
CA LEU A 37 -1.38 -14.75 -1.49
C LEU A 37 -0.61 -14.32 -2.73
N TYR A 38 0.69 -14.56 -2.75
CA TYR A 38 1.57 -14.25 -3.88
C TYR A 38 1.80 -15.50 -4.70
N LEU A 39 1.37 -15.47 -5.96
CA LEU A 39 1.46 -16.58 -6.88
C LEU A 39 2.48 -16.28 -7.99
N LYS A 40 3.27 -17.28 -8.35
CA LYS A 40 4.21 -17.24 -9.49
C LYS A 40 3.80 -18.24 -10.55
N SER A 41 3.93 -17.85 -11.81
CA SER A 41 3.64 -18.72 -12.95
C SER A 41 4.64 -19.90 -13.01
N GLY A 42 4.13 -21.10 -13.25
CA GLY A 42 4.98 -22.26 -13.56
C GLY A 42 5.62 -22.19 -14.95
N PRO A 43 6.63 -23.03 -15.24
CA PRO A 43 7.31 -23.06 -16.54
C PRO A 43 6.39 -23.35 -17.73
N ASN A 44 5.22 -23.95 -17.48
CA ASN A 44 4.21 -24.28 -18.48
C ASN A 44 3.46 -23.05 -19.03
N LEU A 45 3.58 -21.89 -18.40
CA LEU A 45 2.91 -20.65 -18.79
C LEU A 45 3.77 -19.70 -19.64
N GLY A 46 5.00 -20.11 -19.97
CA GLY A 46 5.92 -19.36 -20.82
C GLY A 46 7.29 -19.15 -20.18
N HIS A 47 8.19 -18.53 -20.94
CA HIS A 47 9.56 -18.27 -20.52
C HIS A 47 9.70 -17.13 -19.51
N VAL A 48 8.72 -16.21 -19.45
CA VAL A 48 8.75 -15.04 -18.57
C VAL A 48 7.88 -15.34 -17.35
N THR A 49 8.46 -15.24 -16.16
CA THR A 49 7.72 -15.40 -14.90
C THR A 49 6.71 -14.26 -14.74
N SER A 50 5.44 -14.60 -14.53
CA SER A 50 4.37 -13.68 -14.15
C SER A 50 4.00 -13.87 -12.68
N GLU A 51 3.71 -12.76 -12.01
CA GLU A 51 3.29 -12.74 -10.61
C GLU A 51 1.86 -12.21 -10.49
N VAL A 52 1.05 -12.92 -9.72
CA VAL A 52 -0.34 -12.54 -9.43
C VAL A 52 -0.54 -12.55 -7.91
N ARG A 53 -1.23 -11.52 -7.41
CA ARG A 53 -1.60 -11.42 -6.00
C ARG A 53 -3.08 -11.67 -5.85
N LEU A 54 -3.45 -12.50 -4.89
CA LEU A 54 -4.84 -12.68 -4.47
C LEU A 54 -5.01 -12.03 -3.10
N LEU A 55 -5.99 -11.14 -2.99
CA LEU A 55 -6.23 -10.33 -1.79
C LEU A 55 -7.61 -10.70 -1.23
N CYS A 56 -7.65 -11.09 0.05
CA CYS A 56 -8.87 -11.28 0.81
C CYS A 56 -8.90 -10.24 1.93
N ASN A 57 -9.83 -9.29 1.86
CA ASN A 57 -10.08 -8.36 2.95
C ASN A 57 -10.84 -9.12 4.04
N LEU A 58 -10.24 -9.35 5.20
CA LEU A 58 -10.85 -10.15 6.26
C LEU A 58 -11.98 -9.42 6.99
N GLU A 59 -12.06 -8.09 6.86
CA GLU A 59 -13.24 -7.32 7.31
C GLU A 59 -14.44 -7.58 6.39
N HIS A 60 -14.18 -7.85 5.10
CA HIS A 60 -15.18 -8.03 4.05
C HIS A 60 -14.74 -9.19 3.12
N PRO A 61 -14.81 -10.45 3.60
CA PRO A 61 -14.09 -11.59 3.02
C PRO A 61 -14.51 -11.99 1.61
N GLU A 62 -15.66 -11.51 1.12
CA GLU A 62 -16.08 -11.66 -0.27
C GLU A 62 -16.56 -10.32 -0.86
N PRO A 63 -16.21 -10.03 -2.12
CA PRO A 63 -15.41 -10.85 -3.05
C PRO A 63 -13.89 -10.72 -2.87
N TRP A 64 -13.15 -11.76 -3.26
CA TRP A 64 -11.68 -11.72 -3.39
C TRP A 64 -11.26 -10.74 -4.48
N THR A 65 -10.03 -10.22 -4.40
CA THR A 65 -9.45 -9.37 -5.47
C THR A 65 -8.21 -10.03 -6.05
N VAL A 66 -8.19 -10.18 -7.37
CA VAL A 66 -7.00 -10.59 -8.14
C VAL A 66 -6.30 -9.33 -8.60
N LYS A 67 -4.99 -9.21 -8.34
CA LYS A 67 -4.16 -8.09 -8.78
C LYS A 67 -2.96 -8.62 -9.57
N HIS A 68 -2.83 -8.17 -10.81
CA HIS A 68 -1.63 -8.37 -11.62
C HIS A 68 -0.87 -7.04 -11.71
N VAL A 69 0.38 -7.05 -11.25
CA VAL A 69 1.26 -5.88 -11.28
C VAL A 69 2.25 -6.06 -12.42
N GLY A 70 2.13 -5.22 -13.45
CA GLY A 70 3.02 -5.20 -14.59
C GLY A 70 4.28 -4.37 -14.35
N GLY A 71 5.10 -4.25 -15.40
CA GLY A 71 6.32 -3.45 -15.38
C GLY A 71 6.07 -1.97 -15.08
N ALA A 72 7.02 -1.36 -14.38
CA ALA A 72 7.07 0.08 -14.20
C ALA A 72 7.35 0.80 -15.53
N LEU A 73 6.85 2.03 -15.66
CA LEU A 73 7.22 2.93 -16.74
C LEU A 73 8.75 3.15 -16.70
N ARG A 74 9.39 3.15 -17.87
CA ARG A 74 10.84 3.28 -18.02
C ARG A 74 11.18 4.39 -19.02
N GLY A 75 12.43 4.87 -18.97
CA GLY A 75 12.96 5.92 -19.84
C GLY A 75 13.04 7.28 -19.15
N ALA A 76 13.63 8.27 -19.83
CA ALA A 76 13.94 9.59 -19.25
C ALA A 76 12.72 10.28 -18.62
N GLY A 77 11.53 10.16 -19.22
CA GLY A 77 10.30 10.71 -18.64
C GLY A 77 9.90 10.04 -17.32
N ALA A 78 10.18 8.75 -17.14
CA ALA A 78 9.88 8.04 -15.88
C ALA A 78 10.87 8.38 -14.75
N GLU A 79 12.10 8.76 -15.09
CA GLU A 79 13.12 9.20 -14.12
C GLU A 79 12.78 10.57 -13.52
N GLN A 80 12.19 11.46 -14.31
CA GLN A 80 11.77 12.80 -13.88
C GLN A 80 10.54 12.79 -12.96
N ILE A 81 9.74 11.72 -12.98
CA ILE A 81 8.56 11.56 -12.11
C ILE A 81 9.03 11.00 -10.77
N SER A 82 8.70 11.65 -9.65
CA SER A 82 9.05 11.20 -8.29
C SER A 82 8.27 9.96 -7.84
N VAL A 83 7.11 9.72 -8.45
CA VAL A 83 6.20 8.60 -8.18
C VAL A 83 6.46 7.44 -9.14
N LEU A 84 6.30 6.19 -8.68
CA LEU A 84 6.36 5.03 -9.56
C LEU A 84 5.04 4.91 -10.33
N VAL A 85 5.10 4.97 -11.66
CA VAL A 85 3.95 4.65 -12.52
C VAL A 85 4.14 3.25 -13.07
N ARG A 86 3.13 2.38 -12.95
CA ARG A 86 3.19 1.02 -13.49
C ARG A 86 1.86 0.51 -14.01
N ASN A 87 1.93 -0.50 -14.86
CA ASN A 87 0.73 -1.22 -15.26
C ASN A 87 0.18 -2.03 -14.10
N MET A 88 -1.14 -1.97 -13.90
CA MET A 88 -1.84 -2.71 -12.87
C MET A 88 -3.24 -3.01 -13.38
N VAL A 89 -3.65 -4.27 -13.24
CA VAL A 89 -4.99 -4.74 -13.53
C VAL A 89 -5.51 -5.45 -12.29
N GLU A 90 -6.71 -5.10 -11.88
CA GLU A 90 -7.42 -5.77 -10.80
C GLU A 90 -8.77 -6.29 -11.27
N SER A 91 -9.24 -7.36 -10.63
CA SER A 91 -10.56 -7.93 -10.89
C SER A 91 -11.11 -8.59 -9.63
N LYS A 92 -12.43 -8.56 -9.46
CA LYS A 92 -13.10 -9.28 -8.38
C LYS A 92 -13.25 -10.75 -8.75
N ALA A 93 -13.08 -11.62 -7.77
CA ALA A 93 -13.16 -13.06 -7.94
C ALA A 93 -13.89 -13.72 -6.77
N SER A 94 -14.39 -14.93 -7.00
CA SER A 94 -15.00 -15.73 -5.95
C SER A 94 -13.92 -16.47 -5.13
N LYS A 95 -14.33 -17.07 -4.01
CA LYS A 95 -13.45 -17.86 -3.12
C LYS A 95 -12.67 -19.01 -3.79
N ASN A 96 -13.07 -19.47 -4.97
CA ASN A 96 -12.36 -20.54 -5.69
C ASN A 96 -11.14 -20.05 -6.49
N VAL A 97 -10.82 -18.76 -6.43
CA VAL A 97 -9.78 -18.13 -7.24
C VAL A 97 -8.40 -18.78 -7.09
N LEU A 98 -8.00 -19.18 -5.88
CA LEU A 98 -6.72 -19.88 -5.68
C LEU A 98 -6.65 -21.20 -6.47
N ARG A 99 -7.76 -21.97 -6.45
CA ARG A 99 -7.85 -23.24 -7.20
C ARG A 99 -7.79 -23.00 -8.71
N LEU A 100 -8.43 -21.93 -9.19
CA LEU A 100 -8.37 -21.54 -10.59
C LEU A 100 -6.92 -21.25 -11.01
N PHE A 101 -6.18 -20.44 -10.24
CA PHE A 101 -4.79 -20.12 -10.58
C PHE A 101 -3.86 -21.34 -10.52
N TYR A 102 -4.08 -22.27 -9.59
CA TYR A 102 -3.38 -23.56 -9.59
C TYR A 102 -3.67 -24.39 -10.85
N ALA A 103 -4.93 -24.44 -11.30
CA ALA A 103 -5.29 -25.14 -12.53
C ALA A 103 -4.68 -24.49 -13.78
N LEU A 104 -4.46 -23.17 -13.76
CA LEU A 104 -3.72 -22.45 -14.80
C LEU A 104 -2.20 -22.73 -14.76
N GLY A 105 -1.69 -23.31 -13.67
CA GLY A 105 -0.26 -23.63 -13.51
C GLY A 105 0.53 -22.61 -12.71
N TYR A 106 -0.13 -21.73 -11.96
CA TYR A 106 0.54 -20.92 -10.94
C TYR A 106 0.81 -21.76 -9.69
N LYS A 107 1.81 -21.34 -8.91
CA LYS A 107 2.14 -21.89 -7.60
C LYS A 107 2.21 -20.78 -6.57
N LEU A 108 1.83 -21.10 -5.33
CA LEU A 108 2.02 -20.19 -4.21
C LEU A 108 3.52 -20.03 -3.95
N ASP A 109 3.98 -18.79 -3.95
CA ASP A 109 5.35 -18.41 -3.62
C ASP A 109 5.47 -18.11 -2.12
N HIS A 110 4.64 -17.17 -1.64
CA HIS A 110 4.53 -16.83 -0.24
C HIS A 110 3.17 -16.20 0.06
N GLU A 111 2.88 -16.01 1.35
CA GLU A 111 1.71 -15.29 1.80
C GLU A 111 2.08 -14.38 2.98
N LEU A 112 1.31 -13.32 3.15
CA LEU A 112 1.45 -12.40 4.26
C LEU A 112 0.07 -11.90 4.74
N LEU A 113 0.03 -11.44 5.98
CA LEU A 113 -1.11 -10.75 6.55
C LEU A 113 -0.74 -9.27 6.74
N ARG A 114 -1.41 -8.39 6.00
CA ARG A 114 -1.29 -6.94 6.16
C ARG A 114 -2.33 -6.45 7.15
N VAL A 115 -1.89 -5.78 8.22
CA VAL A 115 -2.78 -5.26 9.28
C VAL A 115 -2.49 -3.78 9.53
N GLY A 116 -3.51 -2.94 9.60
CA GLY A 116 -3.35 -1.52 9.90
C GLY A 116 -4.58 -0.68 9.58
N SER A 117 -4.35 0.44 8.91
CA SER A 117 -5.34 1.47 8.61
C SER A 117 -5.30 1.86 7.14
N ALA A 118 -6.45 2.23 6.58
CA ALA A 118 -6.57 2.81 5.24
C ALA A 118 -7.36 4.12 5.28
N PHE A 119 -6.98 5.05 4.39
CA PHE A 119 -7.64 6.33 4.19
C PHE A 119 -7.86 6.52 2.69
N HIS A 120 -9.10 6.76 2.29
CA HIS A 120 -9.49 6.91 0.88
C HIS A 120 -10.11 8.29 0.67
N PHE A 121 -9.53 9.09 -0.23
CA PHE A 121 -10.01 10.45 -0.48
C PHE A 121 -9.74 10.89 -1.91
N LYS A 122 -10.41 11.96 -2.33
CA LYS A 122 -10.24 12.56 -3.66
C LYS A 122 -9.61 13.95 -3.55
N ARG A 123 -8.40 14.11 -4.09
CA ARG A 123 -7.69 15.41 -4.14
C ARG A 123 -6.85 15.50 -5.42
N GLY A 124 -7.43 16.05 -6.48
CA GLY A 124 -6.86 15.97 -7.84
C GLY A 124 -6.99 14.58 -8.47
N ALA A 125 -6.64 13.54 -7.71
CA ALA A 125 -6.85 12.13 -8.03
C ALA A 125 -7.52 11.38 -6.87
N TRP A 126 -8.03 10.16 -7.12
CA TRP A 126 -8.42 9.24 -6.06
C TRP A 126 -7.15 8.69 -5.41
N ILE A 127 -6.92 9.01 -4.14
CA ILE A 127 -5.70 8.64 -3.41
C ILE A 127 -6.10 7.71 -2.26
N THR A 128 -5.35 6.63 -2.13
CA THR A 128 -5.44 5.70 -1.01
C THR A 128 -4.13 5.70 -0.26
N VAL A 129 -4.18 6.00 1.04
CA VAL A 129 -3.04 5.89 1.94
C VAL A 129 -3.28 4.69 2.85
N THR A 130 -2.34 3.76 2.87
CA THR A 130 -2.35 2.66 3.84
C THR A 130 -1.18 2.78 4.78
N VAL A 131 -1.43 2.57 6.06
CA VAL A 131 -0.42 2.53 7.12
C VAL A 131 -0.54 1.16 7.76
N SER A 132 0.45 0.30 7.57
CA SER A 132 0.29 -1.13 7.88
C SER A 132 1.55 -1.83 8.34
N SER A 133 1.37 -2.82 9.23
CA SER A 133 2.36 -3.83 9.55
C SER A 133 2.19 -5.04 8.64
N ILE A 134 3.33 -5.62 8.24
CA ILE A 134 3.38 -6.87 7.49
C ILE A 134 3.69 -8.00 8.44
N ASN A 135 2.82 -9.01 8.49
CA ASN A 135 2.93 -10.15 9.38
C ASN A 135 3.14 -11.41 8.54
N LYS A 136 4.06 -12.28 8.99
CA LYS A 136 4.17 -13.64 8.45
C LYS A 136 3.23 -14.55 9.23
N MET A 137 2.62 -15.51 8.55
CA MET A 137 1.90 -16.59 9.22
C MET A 137 2.90 -17.66 9.67
N LEU A 138 2.70 -18.24 10.86
CA LEU A 138 3.53 -19.33 11.37
C LEU A 138 3.20 -20.68 10.71
N LYS A 139 1.95 -20.81 10.24
CA LYS A 139 1.46 -21.95 9.47
C LYS A 139 0.71 -21.45 8.25
N LEU A 140 0.79 -22.21 7.15
CA LEU A 140 0.10 -21.89 5.91
C LEU A 140 -1.41 -21.63 6.15
N HIS A 141 -1.88 -20.47 5.72
CA HIS A 141 -3.24 -19.95 5.82
C HIS A 141 -3.76 -19.72 7.24
N ALA A 142 -2.90 -19.79 8.27
CA ALA A 142 -3.29 -19.56 9.66
C ALA A 142 -3.31 -18.05 10.00
N ILE A 143 -4.35 -17.35 9.57
CA ILE A 143 -4.51 -15.88 9.71
C ILE A 143 -4.59 -15.37 11.15
N ASP A 144 -4.79 -16.25 12.12
CA ASP A 144 -4.83 -15.92 13.55
C ASP A 144 -3.51 -16.21 14.26
N ASP A 145 -2.58 -16.90 13.58
CA ASP A 145 -1.27 -17.29 14.11
C ASP A 145 -0.15 -16.59 13.30
N THR A 146 0.02 -15.30 13.58
CA THR A 146 0.92 -14.42 12.82
C THR A 146 1.89 -13.67 13.71
N VAL A 147 3.07 -13.36 13.17
CA VAL A 147 4.06 -12.52 13.84
C VAL A 147 4.49 -11.37 12.94
N PRO A 148 4.64 -10.15 13.48
CA PRO A 148 5.05 -8.99 12.69
C PRO A 148 6.49 -9.16 12.21
N VAL A 149 6.70 -8.89 10.92
CA VAL A 149 8.03 -8.81 10.29
C VAL A 149 8.58 -7.39 10.41
N THR A 150 7.70 -6.39 10.47
CA THR A 150 8.04 -4.97 10.59
C THR A 150 8.11 -4.57 12.07
N LEU A 151 9.16 -4.97 12.78
CA LEU A 151 9.31 -4.67 14.20
C LEU A 151 9.59 -3.17 14.43
N GLY A 152 8.73 -2.50 15.19
CA GLY A 152 8.89 -1.09 15.54
C GLY A 152 8.60 -0.09 14.41
N ILE A 153 8.33 -0.56 13.19
CA ILE A 153 8.03 0.29 12.02
C ILE A 153 6.75 -0.19 11.31
N GLN A 154 6.07 0.75 10.65
CA GLN A 154 4.97 0.46 9.76
C GLN A 154 5.29 0.93 8.34
N VAL A 155 4.76 0.22 7.36
CA VAL A 155 4.86 0.56 5.95
C VAL A 155 3.74 1.53 5.62
N VAL A 156 4.10 2.67 5.05
CA VAL A 156 3.16 3.64 4.49
C VAL A 156 3.20 3.52 2.97
N GLU A 157 2.05 3.25 2.35
CA GLU A 157 1.92 3.18 0.90
C GLU A 157 0.83 4.14 0.44
N VAL A 158 1.17 5.00 -0.53
CA VAL A 158 0.23 5.91 -1.19
C VAL A 158 0.03 5.40 -2.61
N THR A 159 -1.21 5.07 -2.96
CA THR A 159 -1.59 4.59 -4.29
C THR A 159 -2.68 5.45 -4.89
N ALA A 160 -2.66 5.58 -6.22
CA ALA A 160 -3.73 6.22 -6.98
C ALA A 160 -3.91 5.49 -8.33
N PRO A 161 -5.14 5.08 -8.70
CA PRO A 161 -5.40 4.51 -10.02
C PRO A 161 -5.24 5.59 -11.10
N ALA A 162 -4.70 5.17 -12.25
CA ALA A 162 -4.44 6.03 -13.41
C ALA A 162 -4.68 5.28 -14.72
N THR A 163 -4.78 6.01 -15.82
CA THR A 163 -4.81 5.48 -17.19
C THR A 163 -3.58 5.94 -17.97
N SER A 164 -3.41 5.43 -19.19
CA SER A 164 -2.33 5.88 -20.09
C SER A 164 -2.44 7.36 -20.46
N GLU A 165 -3.63 7.95 -20.35
CA GLU A 165 -3.91 9.32 -20.76
C GLU A 165 -3.69 10.33 -19.62
N ASN A 166 -3.86 9.94 -18.36
CA ASN A 166 -3.88 10.88 -17.23
C ASN A 166 -2.83 10.60 -16.13
N TYR A 167 -1.93 9.63 -16.30
CA TYR A 167 -0.98 9.26 -15.25
C TYR A 167 -0.05 10.42 -14.82
N SER A 168 0.23 11.38 -15.70
CA SER A 168 1.05 12.55 -15.40
C SER A 168 0.37 13.46 -14.37
N GLU A 169 -0.92 13.74 -14.57
CA GLU A 169 -1.74 14.54 -13.65
C GLU A 169 -1.92 13.83 -12.31
N VAL A 170 -2.19 12.52 -12.33
CA VAL A 170 -2.31 11.70 -11.12
C VAL A 170 -0.97 11.67 -10.36
N ALA A 171 0.15 11.51 -11.05
CA ALA A 171 1.48 11.53 -10.42
C ALA A 171 1.79 12.89 -9.78
N ALA A 172 1.41 14.01 -10.42
CA ALA A 172 1.57 15.34 -9.84
C ALA A 172 0.71 15.52 -8.57
N ALA A 173 -0.54 15.04 -8.59
CA ALA A 173 -1.43 15.08 -7.42
C ALA A 173 -0.87 14.25 -6.25
N VAL A 174 -0.38 13.03 -6.52
CA VAL A 174 0.28 12.18 -5.52
C VAL A 174 1.54 12.86 -4.98
N SER A 175 2.38 13.41 -5.85
CA SER A 175 3.61 14.12 -5.44
C SER A 175 3.30 15.29 -4.51
N SER A 176 2.36 16.15 -4.91
CA SER A 176 1.92 17.29 -4.09
C SER A 176 1.33 16.85 -2.75
N PHE A 177 0.59 15.73 -2.72
CA PHE A 177 0.08 15.17 -1.48
C PHE A 177 1.21 14.69 -0.54
N CYS A 178 2.25 14.06 -1.08
CA CYS A 178 3.37 13.54 -0.30
C CYS A 178 4.15 14.64 0.44
N GLU A 179 4.20 15.86 -0.10
CA GLU A 179 4.84 17.01 0.55
C GLU A 179 4.23 17.33 1.92
N TYR A 180 2.92 17.09 2.09
CA TYR A 180 2.27 17.27 3.39
C TYR A 180 2.70 16.24 4.42
N LEU A 181 3.17 15.07 3.98
CA LEU A 181 3.61 13.97 4.84
C LEU A 181 5.12 14.00 5.15
N ALA A 182 5.89 14.78 4.39
CA ALA A 182 7.34 14.90 4.50
C ALA A 182 7.87 15.19 5.93
N PRO A 183 7.18 15.95 6.80
CA PRO A 183 7.65 16.16 8.17
C PRO A 183 7.72 14.89 9.03
N LEU A 184 6.88 13.88 8.72
CA LEU A 184 6.75 12.64 9.48
C LEU A 184 7.41 11.44 8.81
N LEU A 185 7.40 11.37 7.47
CA LEU A 185 7.99 10.26 6.73
C LEU A 185 8.52 10.66 5.35
N HIS A 186 9.50 9.89 4.86
CA HIS A 186 10.00 10.00 3.49
C HIS A 186 9.30 8.98 2.59
N LEU A 187 8.62 9.48 1.55
CA LEU A 187 8.00 8.65 0.52
C LEU A 187 8.86 8.65 -0.74
N SER A 188 9.07 7.46 -1.31
CA SER A 188 9.85 7.25 -2.52
C SER A 188 9.23 6.17 -3.40
N LYS A 189 9.79 5.98 -4.60
CA LYS A 189 9.44 4.83 -5.44
C LYS A 189 9.68 3.53 -4.66
N PRO A 190 8.74 2.57 -4.71
CA PRO A 190 8.94 1.24 -4.13
C PRO A 190 10.30 0.65 -4.49
N GLY A 191 11.01 0.13 -3.48
CA GLY A 191 12.36 -0.42 -3.62
C GLY A 191 13.51 0.57 -3.40
N VAL A 192 13.22 1.88 -3.32
CA VAL A 192 14.20 2.89 -2.88
C VAL A 192 14.10 3.04 -1.37
N SER A 193 15.19 2.79 -0.65
CA SER A 193 15.25 2.96 0.81
C SER A 193 15.62 4.40 1.17
N THR A 194 14.78 5.07 1.95
CA THR A 194 14.94 6.47 2.38
C THR A 194 15.16 6.62 3.89
N GLY A 195 15.02 5.54 4.67
CA GLY A 195 15.17 5.57 6.13
C GLY A 195 14.03 6.30 6.85
N VAL A 196 14.23 6.56 8.15
CA VAL A 196 13.30 7.32 9.01
C VAL A 196 13.67 8.80 8.97
N VAL A 197 12.67 9.67 8.99
CA VAL A 197 12.87 11.13 8.97
C VAL A 197 13.35 11.62 10.35
N PRO A 198 14.45 12.40 10.44
CA PRO A 198 14.93 12.92 11.73
C PRO A 198 13.96 13.89 12.43
N THR A 199 13.12 14.59 11.66
CA THR A 199 12.12 15.53 12.19
C THR A 199 10.84 14.86 12.69
N ALA A 200 10.67 13.55 12.48
CA ALA A 200 9.42 12.84 12.77
C ALA A 200 9.00 13.03 14.24
N ALA A 201 9.94 12.92 15.18
CA ALA A 201 9.64 13.07 16.61
C ALA A 201 9.12 14.48 16.96
N ALA A 202 9.76 15.52 16.44
CA ALA A 202 9.36 16.90 16.69
C ALA A 202 8.01 17.24 16.04
N ALA A 203 7.81 16.80 14.79
CA ALA A 203 6.56 16.98 14.07
C ALA A 203 5.40 16.22 14.74
N ALA A 204 5.65 14.98 15.20
CA ALA A 204 4.66 14.20 15.93
C ALA A 204 4.27 14.88 17.24
N ALA A 205 5.24 15.35 18.04
CA ALA A 205 4.96 16.07 19.28
C ALA A 205 4.10 17.32 19.05
N SER A 206 4.36 18.08 17.98
CA SER A 206 3.57 19.26 17.63
C SER A 206 2.11 18.90 17.31
N LEU A 207 1.88 17.86 16.51
CA LEU A 207 0.52 17.43 16.12
C LEU A 207 -0.27 16.89 17.32
N MET A 208 0.40 16.15 18.19
CA MET A 208 -0.22 15.59 19.39
C MET A 208 -0.60 16.67 20.42
N SER A 209 0.15 17.78 20.49
CA SER A 209 -0.13 18.89 21.41
C SER A 209 -1.34 19.72 20.99
N ASP A 210 -1.58 19.90 19.69
CA ASP A 210 -2.70 20.71 19.17
C ASP A 210 -4.05 19.96 19.23
N GLY A 211 -4.05 18.62 19.27
CA GLY A 211 -5.25 17.79 19.36
C GLY A 211 -6.00 17.86 20.70
N GLY A 212 -5.44 18.53 21.72
CA GLY A 212 -6.04 18.68 23.06
C GLY A 212 -7.09 19.79 23.18
N GLY A 213 -7.42 20.51 22.11
CA GLY A 213 -8.25 21.71 22.15
C GLY A 213 -9.54 21.62 21.34
N THR A 214 -10.50 20.78 21.72
CA THR A 214 -11.94 21.02 21.43
C THR A 214 -12.85 20.14 22.28
N THR A 215 -13.06 20.56 23.53
CA THR A 215 -14.32 20.34 24.23
C THR A 215 -15.02 21.69 24.32
N LEU A 216 -16.03 21.89 23.48
CA LEU A 216 -17.08 22.90 23.65
C LEU A 216 -18.42 22.17 23.60
#